data_AF-A0A238LEI9-F1
#
_entry.id   AF-A0A238LEI9-F1
#
_cell.length_a   1.000
_cell.length_b   1.000
_cell.length_c   1.000
_cell.angle_alpha   90.00
_cell.angle_beta   90.00
_cell.angle_gamma   90.00
#
_symmetry.space_group_name_H-M   'P 1'
#
loop_
_entity.id
_entity.type
_entity.pdbx_description
1 polymer ?
#
loop_
_entity_poly.entity_id
_entity_poly.type
_entity_poly.pdbx_seq_one_letter_code
_entity_poly.pdbx_strand_id
1 'polypeptide(L)' 'MNYIHWMMRAKRWAQNPPSASRVVLVLGVIALCLALFAVERFVGWPEWLTPTAARRPVIR' A
#
# COMPACT_ATOMS: atom_id res chain seq x y z
N MET A 1 -12.90 -6.35 -18.64
CA MET A 1 -11.45 -6.19 -18.41
C MET A 1 -10.78 -5.88 -19.74
N ASN A 2 -10.51 -4.61 -20.03
CA ASN A 2 -9.97 -4.21 -21.32
C ASN A 2 -8.47 -3.94 -21.18
N TYR A 3 -7.64 -4.94 -21.49
CA TYR A 3 -6.17 -4.89 -21.39
C TYR A 3 -5.55 -3.73 -22.18
N ILE A 4 -6.18 -3.36 -23.31
CA ILE A 4 -5.75 -2.26 -24.17
C ILE A 4 -5.72 -0.91 -23.41
N HIS A 5 -6.64 -0.69 -22.46
CA HIS A 5 -6.67 0.55 -21.68
C HIS A 5 -5.45 0.67 -20.76
N TRP A 6 -5.00 -0.44 -20.18
CA TRP A 6 -3.83 -0.48 -19.30
C TRP A 6 -2.53 -0.25 -20.09
N MET A 7 -2.36 -0.89 -21.25
CA MET A 7 -1.22 -0.64 -22.14
C MET A 7 -1.15 0.82 -22.61
N MET A 8 -2.30 1.37 -23.02
CA MET A 8 -2.41 2.77 -23.46
C MET A 8 -2.13 3.78 -22.34
N ARG A 9 -2.38 3.41 -21.08
CA ARG A 9 -2.07 4.22 -19.89
C ARG A 9 -0.58 4.15 -19.55
N ALA A 10 0.02 2.97 -19.61
CA ALA A 10 1.46 2.77 -19.40
C ALA A 10 2.30 3.53 -20.44
N LYS A 11 1.93 3.45 -21.73
CA LYS A 11 2.57 4.23 -22.80
C LYS A 11 2.51 5.75 -22.51
N ARG A 12 1.36 6.24 -22.05
CA ARG A 12 1.19 7.65 -21.69
C ARG A 12 2.05 8.08 -20.52
N TRP A 13 2.21 7.22 -19.50
CA TRP A 13 3.10 7.47 -18.38
C TRP A 13 4.57 7.57 -18.80
N ALA A 14 5.01 6.76 -19.75
CA ALA A 14 6.37 6.85 -20.28
C ALA A 14 6.62 8.13 -21.10
N GLN A 15 5.60 8.61 -21.85
CA GLN A 15 5.71 9.79 -22.71
C GLN A 15 5.46 11.12 -21.97
N ASN A 16 4.52 11.13 -21.03
CA ASN A 16 4.13 12.29 -20.23
C ASN A 16 3.89 11.80 -18.80
N PRO A 17 4.97 11.66 -18.00
CA PRO A 17 4.83 11.19 -16.65
C PRO A 17 3.93 12.14 -15.85
N PRO A 18 3.05 11.61 -14.99
CA PRO A 18 2.34 12.43 -14.01
C PRO A 18 3.35 13.19 -13.15
N SER A 19 2.93 14.31 -12.56
CA SER A 19 3.83 15.21 -11.83
C SER A 19 4.77 14.45 -10.88
N ALA A 20 6.08 14.70 -11.01
CA ALA A 20 7.11 13.99 -10.26
C ALA A 20 6.85 14.01 -8.74
N SER A 21 6.33 15.12 -8.22
CA SER A 21 5.95 15.24 -6.80
C SER A 21 4.92 14.21 -6.35
N ARG A 22 3.94 13.87 -7.20
CA ARG A 22 2.92 12.87 -6.86
C ARG A 22 3.52 11.46 -6.89
N VAL A 23 4.42 11.18 -7.82
CA VAL A 23 5.12 9.88 -7.91
C VAL A 23 6.02 9.68 -6.70
N VAL A 24 6.80 10.69 -6.32
CA VAL A 24 7.68 10.64 -5.14
C VAL A 24 6.88 10.50 -3.85
N LEU A 25 5.74 11.19 -3.71
CA LEU A 25 4.85 11.02 -2.57
C LEU A 25 4.38 9.56 -2.45
N VAL A 26 3.86 8.99 -3.54
CA VAL A 26 3.36 7.60 -3.54
C VAL A 26 4.50 6.61 -3.27
N LEU A 27 5.67 6.78 -3.91
CA LEU A 27 6.83 5.93 -3.67
C LEU A 27 7.33 6.04 -2.22
N GLY A 28 7.32 7.24 -1.63
CA GLY A 28 7.68 7.45 -0.23
C GLY A 28 6.71 6.76 0.73
N VAL A 29 5.39 6.83 0.46
CA VAL A 29 4.38 6.10 1.24
C VAL A 29 4.57 4.59 1.11
N ILE A 30 4.80 4.07 -0.10
CA ILE A 30 5.06 2.64 -0.31
C ILE A 30 6.32 2.21 0.45
N ALA A 31 7.41 2.99 0.37
CA ALA A 31 8.63 2.71 1.09
C ALA A 31 8.41 2.68 2.62
N LEU A 32 7.60 3.62 3.15
CA LEU A 32 7.23 3.63 4.57
C LEU A 32 6.43 2.38 4.96
N CYS A 33 5.43 1.98 4.16
CA CYS A 33 4.66 0.76 4.41
C CYS A 33 5.54 -0.49 4.38
N LEU A 34 6.46 -0.59 3.42
CA LEU A 34 7.40 -1.71 3.32
C LEU A 34 8.38 -1.73 4.49
N ALA A 35 8.86 -0.56 4.94
CA ALA A 35 9.71 -0.44 6.11
C ALA A 35 8.97 -0.92 7.37
N LEU A 36 7.73 -0.48 7.58
CA LEU A 36 6.88 -0.96 8.68
C LEU A 36 6.65 -2.46 8.62
N PHE A 37 6.34 -3.00 7.43
CA PHE A 37 6.15 -4.45 7.25
C PHE A 37 7.44 -5.24 7.50
N ALA A 38 8.59 -4.73 7.07
CA ALA A 38 9.87 -5.35 7.37
C ALA A 38 10.12 -5.36 8.89
N VAL A 39 9.91 -4.23 9.56
CA VAL A 39 10.02 -4.13 11.03
C VAL A 39 9.07 -5.13 11.72
N GLU A 40 7.83 -5.24 11.25
CA GLU A 40 6.84 -6.22 11.73
C GLU A 40 7.32 -7.65 11.61
N ARG A 41 7.91 -8.01 10.46
CA ARG A 41 8.38 -9.37 10.19
C ARG A 41 9.67 -9.73 10.91
N PHE A 42 10.55 -8.76 11.19
CA PHE A 42 11.85 -9.02 11.82
C PHE A 42 11.84 -8.88 13.34
N VAL A 43 11.04 -7.96 13.91
CA VAL A 43 10.99 -7.71 15.36
C VAL A 43 9.81 -8.42 16.03
N GLY A 44 8.74 -8.73 15.27
CA GLY A 44 7.47 -9.18 15.83
C GLY A 44 6.70 -8.02 16.46
N TRP A 45 5.37 -8.05 16.38
CA TRP A 45 4.54 -7.03 17.02
C TRP A 45 4.35 -7.36 18.49
N PRO A 46 4.72 -6.45 19.39
CA PRO A 46 4.57 -6.70 20.82
C PRO A 46 3.09 -6.65 21.22
N GLU A 47 2.73 -7.41 22.24
CA GLU A 47 1.34 -7.67 22.69
C GLU A 47 0.42 -6.42 22.83
N TRP A 48 1.01 -5.24 23.01
CA TRP A 48 0.33 -3.95 23.15
C TRP A 48 -0.07 -3.30 21.82
N LEU A 49 0.51 -3.73 20.71
CA LEU A 49 0.14 -3.32 19.35
C LEU A 49 -0.74 -4.36 18.65
N THR A 50 -0.89 -5.56 19.19
CA THR A 50 -1.77 -6.60 18.63
C THR A 50 -3.22 -6.15 18.77
N PRO A 51 -3.97 -5.92 17.67
CA PRO A 51 -5.36 -5.52 17.76
C PRO A 51 -6.15 -6.62 18.46
N THR A 52 -6.71 -6.34 19.63
CA THR A 52 -7.65 -7.25 20.27
C THR A 52 -8.87 -7.29 19.37
N ALA A 53 -9.05 -8.38 18.62
CA ALA A 53 -10.23 -8.56 17.79
C ALA A 53 -11.47 -8.43 18.68
N ALA A 54 -12.14 -7.28 18.65
CA ALA A 54 -13.40 -7.07 19.31
C ALA A 54 -14.39 -8.02 18.64
N ARG A 55 -14.56 -9.22 19.23
CA ARG A 55 -15.56 -10.19 18.79
C ARG A 55 -16.89 -9.46 18.77
N ARG A 56 -17.42 -9.25 17.56
CA ARG A 56 -18.77 -8.72 17.37
C ARG A 56 -19.72 -9.69 18.07
N PRO A 57 -20.48 -9.27 19.10
CA PRO A 57 -21.46 -10.16 19.69
C PRO A 57 -22.50 -10.48 18.61
N VAL A 58 -22.56 -11.74 18.21
CA VAL A 58 -23.66 -12.26 17.38
C VAL A 58 -24.87 -12.30 18.29
N ILE A 59 -25.73 -11.29 18.17
CA ILE A 59 -27.03 -11.28 18.82
C ILE A 59 -27.88 -12.30 18.06
N ARG A 60 -28.20 -13.43 18.72
CA ARG A 60 -29.10 -14.45 18.20
C ARG A 60 -30.51 -14.21 18.71
#